data_AF-A0A356R3F2-F1
#
_entry.id   AF-A0A356R3F2-F1
#
_cell.length_a   1.000
_cell.length_b   1.000
_cell.length_c   1.000
_cell.angle_alpha   90.00
_cell.angle_beta   90.00
_cell.angle_gamma   90.00
#
_symmetry.space_group_name_H-M   'P 1'
#
loop_
_entity.id
_entity.type
_entity.pdbx_description
1 polymer ?
#
loop_
_entity_poly.entity_id
_entity_poly.type
_entity_poly.pdbx_seq_one_letter_code
_entity_poly.pdbx_strand_id
1 'polypeptide(L)'
;QLVGRSASTSDIEQWMPYVKGEVKDVSPDTGEVRVELQDTNRPDLWCVEGIARQIRSVLNKGMPPYSFFSEKKGAKRRIQVAQGMEAVRPYVAACVSLGYPMTAEGLDQCIQTQEKLADAFGRKRETVSIGLYRYSSIAFPVTYGLVKPDEIRFTPLGFEEKMTPHEILTVHPKGLEYGSILAGCERLPLLWDSDGQVLSFPPIINSRELGEVQLGDTDLFVEVTGTDLGMVVLALNIFACNLADRGATIETVEITYPYETEFGTTIKSPLSMNQSQRISLEAIEQA
;
A
#
# COMPACT_ATOMS: atom_id res chain seq x y z
N GLN A 1 16.37 2.64 -15.10
CA GLN A 1 16.05 1.19 -15.09
C GLN A 1 14.58 0.89 -15.36
N LEU A 2 13.63 1.42 -14.56
CA LEU A 2 12.19 1.08 -14.65
C LEU A 2 11.53 1.41 -16.01
N VAL A 3 11.98 2.47 -16.70
CA VAL A 3 11.51 2.79 -18.07
C VAL A 3 11.95 1.73 -19.10
N GLY A 4 12.94 0.90 -18.76
CA GLY A 4 13.49 -0.14 -19.64
C GLY A 4 14.51 0.36 -20.67
N ARG A 5 15.01 1.59 -20.51
CA ARG A 5 16.07 2.19 -21.34
C ARG A 5 16.90 3.18 -20.54
N SER A 6 18.12 3.45 -20.98
CA SER A 6 18.95 4.54 -20.48
C SER A 6 18.37 5.89 -20.89
N ALA A 7 18.54 6.91 -20.05
CA ALA A 7 18.03 8.26 -20.27
C ALA A 7 19.04 9.27 -19.75
N SER A 8 19.28 10.32 -20.51
CA SER A 8 19.95 11.55 -20.04
C SER A 8 18.96 12.44 -19.29
N THR A 9 19.46 13.45 -18.58
CA THR A 9 18.61 14.47 -17.96
C THR A 9 17.70 15.16 -18.98
N SER A 10 18.21 15.42 -20.18
CA SER A 10 17.40 16.01 -21.26
C SER A 10 16.28 15.09 -21.73
N ASP A 11 16.52 13.78 -21.79
CA ASP A 11 15.46 12.80 -22.09
C ASP A 11 14.38 12.81 -21.00
N ILE A 12 14.80 12.86 -19.73
CA ILE A 12 13.88 12.92 -18.59
C ILE A 12 13.02 14.18 -18.66
N GLU A 13 13.61 15.35 -18.89
CA GLU A 13 12.89 16.62 -19.07
C GLU A 13 11.85 16.54 -20.20
N GLN A 14 12.20 15.94 -21.34
CA GLN A 14 11.28 15.75 -22.45
C GLN A 14 10.12 14.79 -22.14
N TRP A 15 10.29 13.88 -21.18
CA TRP A 15 9.24 12.93 -20.77
C TRP A 15 8.32 13.47 -19.67
N MET A 16 8.74 14.50 -18.92
CA MET A 16 7.94 15.06 -17.83
C MET A 16 6.53 15.53 -18.23
N PRO A 17 6.29 16.08 -19.44
CA PRO A 17 4.94 16.37 -19.90
C PRO A 17 3.98 15.17 -19.89
N TYR A 18 4.48 13.93 -20.07
CA TYR A 18 3.65 12.72 -20.05
C TYR A 18 3.06 12.39 -18.68
N VAL A 19 3.63 12.95 -17.62
CA VAL A 19 3.19 12.77 -16.22
C VAL A 19 2.69 14.07 -15.60
N LYS A 20 2.51 15.13 -16.40
CA LYS A 20 2.24 16.51 -15.91
C LYS A 20 3.24 16.93 -14.83
N GLY A 21 4.50 16.58 -15.04
CA GLY A 21 5.59 16.89 -14.14
C GLY A 21 6.53 17.95 -14.70
N GLU A 22 7.40 18.45 -13.83
CA GLU A 22 8.52 19.31 -14.18
C GLU A 22 9.74 18.90 -13.35
N VAL A 23 10.93 18.90 -13.97
CA VAL A 23 12.19 18.78 -13.24
C VAL A 23 12.43 20.09 -12.49
N LYS A 24 12.58 20.03 -11.16
CA LYS A 24 12.89 21.20 -10.33
C LYS A 24 14.35 21.32 -10.00
N ASP A 25 15.02 20.19 -9.83
CA ASP A 25 16.41 20.15 -9.43
C ASP A 25 17.06 18.84 -9.86
N VAL A 26 18.37 18.87 -10.05
CA VAL A 26 19.21 17.71 -10.33
C VAL A 26 20.43 17.81 -9.46
N SER A 27 20.57 16.89 -8.51
CA SER A 27 21.71 16.82 -7.61
C SER A 27 22.99 16.58 -8.42
N PRO A 28 23.99 17.49 -8.39
CA PRO A 28 25.24 17.32 -9.13
C PRO A 28 26.06 16.13 -8.63
N ASP A 29 25.95 15.81 -7.33
CA ASP A 29 26.77 14.79 -6.67
C ASP A 29 26.19 13.38 -6.85
N THR A 30 24.86 13.26 -6.80
CA THR A 30 24.17 11.95 -6.84
C THR A 30 23.48 11.68 -8.17
N GLY A 31 23.24 12.69 -8.99
CA GLY A 31 22.42 12.59 -10.20
C GLY A 31 20.92 12.42 -9.92
N GLU A 32 20.49 12.55 -8.67
CA GLU A 32 19.08 12.46 -8.29
C GLU A 32 18.27 13.61 -8.90
N VAL A 33 17.15 13.27 -9.52
CA VAL A 33 16.26 14.23 -10.18
C VAL A 33 15.04 14.45 -9.29
N ARG A 34 14.82 15.70 -8.89
CA ARG A 34 13.62 16.10 -8.16
C ARG A 34 12.54 16.53 -9.16
N VAL A 35 11.43 15.81 -9.17
CA VAL A 35 10.27 16.11 -10.01
C VAL A 35 9.14 16.67 -9.16
N GLU A 36 8.54 17.76 -9.61
CA GLU A 36 7.25 18.26 -9.09
C GLU A 36 6.13 17.82 -10.02
N LEU A 37 5.05 17.29 -9.46
CA LEU A 37 3.86 16.89 -10.21
C LEU A 37 2.76 17.91 -9.99
N GLN A 38 2.15 18.38 -11.08
CA GLN A 38 1.06 19.35 -11.02
C GLN A 38 -0.30 18.70 -10.75
N ASP A 39 -0.45 17.41 -11.07
CA ASP A 39 -1.71 16.69 -10.89
C ASP A 39 -1.77 15.97 -9.53
N THR A 40 -2.58 16.54 -8.63
CA THR A 40 -2.81 15.99 -7.29
C THR A 40 -3.92 14.93 -7.26
N ASN A 41 -4.55 14.59 -8.39
CA ASN A 41 -5.60 13.59 -8.46
C ASN A 41 -5.09 12.22 -8.96
N ARG A 42 -3.78 12.09 -9.16
CA ARG A 42 -3.12 10.88 -9.69
C ARG A 42 -2.14 10.30 -8.67
N PRO A 43 -2.63 9.69 -7.57
CA PRO A 43 -1.77 9.11 -6.53
C PRO A 43 -0.88 7.98 -7.08
N ASP A 44 -1.26 7.36 -8.18
CA ASP A 44 -0.43 6.38 -8.89
C ASP A 44 0.87 6.97 -9.45
N LEU A 45 0.97 8.29 -9.62
CA LEU A 45 2.18 8.99 -10.09
C LEU A 45 3.08 9.50 -8.95
N TRP A 46 2.66 9.41 -7.68
CA TRP A 46 3.42 9.98 -6.55
C TRP A 46 4.66 9.17 -6.12
N CYS A 47 5.07 8.23 -6.97
CA CYS A 47 6.16 7.29 -6.80
C CYS A 47 6.93 7.14 -8.13
N VAL A 48 8.20 6.73 -8.05
CA VAL A 48 9.06 6.62 -9.24
C VAL A 48 8.57 5.53 -10.20
N GLU A 49 7.98 4.45 -9.67
CA GLU A 49 7.42 3.35 -10.45
C GLU A 49 6.24 3.82 -11.30
N GLY A 50 5.35 4.62 -10.70
CA GLY A 50 4.23 5.25 -11.39
C GLY A 50 4.64 6.16 -12.54
N ILE A 51 5.58 7.07 -12.26
CA ILE A 51 6.15 7.98 -13.26
C ILE A 51 6.78 7.16 -14.41
N ALA A 52 7.65 6.21 -14.07
CA ALA A 52 8.33 5.37 -15.05
C ALA A 52 7.35 4.53 -15.87
N ARG A 53 6.29 4.00 -15.25
CA ARG A 53 5.23 3.23 -15.89
C ARG A 53 4.45 4.06 -16.90
N GLN A 54 4.06 5.29 -16.56
CA GLN A 54 3.38 6.19 -17.47
C GLN A 54 4.27 6.53 -18.68
N ILE A 55 5.52 6.93 -18.44
CA ILE A 55 6.50 7.24 -19.49
C ILE A 55 6.71 6.03 -20.40
N ARG A 56 6.99 4.86 -19.83
CA ARG A 56 7.18 3.59 -20.56
C ARG A 56 5.95 3.25 -21.40
N SER A 57 4.74 3.48 -20.89
CA SER A 57 3.50 3.18 -21.61
C SER A 57 3.31 4.07 -22.83
N VAL A 58 3.66 5.36 -22.72
CA VAL A 58 3.65 6.29 -23.87
C VAL A 58 4.71 5.88 -24.90
N LEU A 59 5.95 5.64 -24.47
CA LEU A 59 7.06 5.30 -25.35
C LEU A 59 6.86 3.97 -26.09
N ASN A 60 6.23 2.98 -25.44
CA ASN A 60 5.99 1.66 -26.00
C ASN A 60 4.59 1.50 -26.62
N LYS A 61 3.74 2.54 -26.56
CA LYS A 61 2.35 2.52 -27.03
C LYS A 61 1.52 1.38 -26.44
N GLY A 62 1.66 1.12 -25.14
CA GLY A 62 0.92 0.06 -24.46
C GLY A 62 1.18 0.01 -22.97
N MET A 63 0.18 -0.43 -22.21
CA MET A 63 0.27 -0.59 -20.76
C MET A 63 0.79 -2.01 -20.42
N PRO A 64 1.60 -2.18 -19.35
CA PRO A 64 1.98 -3.50 -18.90
C PRO A 64 0.74 -4.34 -18.56
N PRO A 65 0.66 -5.61 -19.00
CA PRO A 65 -0.41 -6.48 -18.57
C PRO A 65 -0.15 -6.93 -17.11
N TYR A 66 -1.05 -6.57 -16.21
CA TYR A 66 -1.02 -7.03 -14.82
C TYR A 66 -1.95 -8.23 -14.66
N SER A 67 -1.41 -9.44 -14.81
CA SER A 67 -2.19 -10.69 -14.81
C SER A 67 -2.95 -10.94 -13.51
N PHE A 68 -2.44 -10.43 -12.37
CA PHE A 68 -3.05 -10.58 -11.06
C PHE A 68 -4.44 -9.94 -10.96
N PHE A 69 -4.78 -8.96 -11.80
CA PHE A 69 -6.15 -8.41 -11.89
C PHE A 69 -7.15 -9.35 -12.56
N SER A 70 -6.66 -10.38 -13.25
CA SER A 70 -7.47 -11.37 -13.99
C SER A 70 -7.32 -12.79 -13.45
N GLU A 71 -6.59 -12.96 -12.35
CA GLU A 71 -6.32 -14.25 -11.72
C GLU A 71 -7.64 -14.90 -11.25
N LYS A 72 -8.01 -16.01 -11.88
CA LYS A 72 -9.23 -16.77 -11.51
C LYS A 72 -8.99 -17.86 -10.48
N LYS A 73 -7.72 -18.18 -10.19
CA LYS A 73 -7.36 -19.22 -9.22
C LYS A 73 -7.79 -18.80 -7.80
N GLY A 74 -7.98 -19.80 -6.93
CA GLY A 74 -8.22 -19.54 -5.51
C GLY A 74 -7.00 -18.85 -4.89
N ALA A 75 -7.23 -17.82 -4.09
CA ALA A 75 -6.16 -17.22 -3.30
C ALA A 75 -5.69 -18.25 -2.27
N LYS A 76 -4.38 -18.44 -2.13
CA LYS A 76 -3.84 -19.40 -1.14
C LYS A 76 -3.87 -18.83 0.28
N ARG A 77 -3.97 -17.50 0.43
CA ARG A 77 -3.87 -16.76 1.69
C ARG A 77 -5.16 -16.03 1.95
N ARG A 78 -5.51 -15.95 3.24
CA ARG A 78 -6.79 -15.39 3.68
C ARG A 78 -6.61 -14.42 4.83
N ILE A 79 -7.38 -13.34 4.80
CA ILE A 79 -7.65 -12.46 5.94
C ILE A 79 -9.11 -12.64 6.34
N GLN A 80 -9.34 -12.86 7.62
CA GLN A 80 -10.67 -12.88 8.22
C GLN A 80 -10.91 -11.58 8.97
N VAL A 81 -11.93 -10.82 8.56
CA VAL A 81 -12.33 -9.60 9.25
C VAL A 81 -13.30 -9.96 10.37
N ALA A 82 -13.05 -9.47 11.58
CA ALA A 82 -13.91 -9.72 12.73
C ALA A 82 -15.16 -8.85 12.72
N GLN A 83 -16.21 -9.31 13.37
CA GLN A 83 -17.42 -8.52 13.60
C GLN A 83 -17.11 -7.30 14.47
N GLY A 84 -17.78 -6.17 14.20
CA GLY A 84 -17.59 -4.91 14.90
C GLY A 84 -16.54 -3.99 14.26
N MET A 85 -15.73 -4.51 13.32
CA MET A 85 -14.77 -3.71 12.56
C MET A 85 -15.46 -2.59 11.77
N GLU A 86 -16.73 -2.81 11.36
CA GLU A 86 -17.56 -1.84 10.65
C GLU A 86 -17.74 -0.52 11.39
N ALA A 87 -17.65 -0.53 12.72
CA ALA A 87 -17.82 0.64 13.57
C ALA A 87 -16.50 1.37 13.90
N VAL A 88 -15.35 0.78 13.54
CA VAL A 88 -14.02 1.30 13.94
C VAL A 88 -13.15 1.60 12.72
N ARG A 89 -12.86 0.59 11.90
CA ARG A 89 -12.01 0.73 10.71
C ARG A 89 -12.34 -0.39 9.72
N PRO A 90 -13.42 -0.22 8.93
CA PRO A 90 -14.16 -1.30 8.27
C PRO A 90 -13.40 -2.12 7.24
N TYR A 91 -12.34 -1.61 6.62
CA TYR A 91 -11.83 -2.23 5.38
C TYR A 91 -10.36 -2.61 5.48
N VAL A 92 -10.02 -3.73 4.85
CA VAL A 92 -8.66 -4.21 4.60
C VAL A 92 -8.56 -4.82 3.20
N ALA A 93 -7.47 -4.53 2.51
CA ALA A 93 -7.06 -5.23 1.29
C ALA A 93 -5.60 -5.63 1.44
N ALA A 94 -5.19 -6.73 0.83
CA ALA A 94 -3.80 -7.18 0.86
C ALA A 94 -3.34 -7.89 -0.42
N CYS A 95 -2.03 -7.98 -0.60
CA CYS A 95 -1.40 -8.80 -1.62
C CYS A 95 -0.12 -9.44 -1.09
N VAL A 96 0.37 -10.46 -1.79
CA VAL A 96 1.71 -11.01 -1.57
C VAL A 96 2.57 -10.67 -2.79
N SER A 97 3.77 -10.16 -2.56
CA SER A 97 4.78 -9.89 -3.57
C SER A 97 5.89 -10.91 -3.42
N LEU A 98 6.26 -11.61 -4.50
CA LEU A 98 7.25 -12.69 -4.47
C LEU A 98 8.42 -12.42 -5.41
N GLY A 99 9.63 -12.77 -4.95
CA GLY A 99 10.81 -12.88 -5.80
C GLY A 99 11.47 -11.55 -6.18
N TYR A 100 11.12 -10.43 -5.55
CA TYR A 100 11.86 -9.18 -5.69
C TYR A 100 12.80 -8.98 -4.50
N PRO A 101 14.12 -9.17 -4.64
CA PRO A 101 15.05 -8.94 -3.54
C PRO A 101 15.09 -7.45 -3.19
N MET A 102 14.72 -7.12 -1.96
CA MET A 102 14.62 -5.74 -1.51
C MET A 102 15.98 -5.05 -1.53
N THR A 103 16.13 -4.07 -2.43
CA THR A 103 17.29 -3.17 -2.49
C THR A 103 17.09 -1.95 -1.61
N ALA A 104 18.15 -1.20 -1.31
CA ALA A 104 18.03 0.05 -0.55
C ALA A 104 17.10 1.05 -1.26
N GLU A 105 17.33 1.30 -2.55
CA GLU A 105 16.47 2.14 -3.38
C GLU A 105 15.03 1.64 -3.47
N GLY A 106 14.83 0.32 -3.49
CA GLY A 106 13.50 -0.29 -3.48
C GLY A 106 12.76 -0.03 -2.17
N LEU A 107 13.45 -0.24 -1.05
CA LEU A 107 12.90 -0.04 0.29
C LEU A 107 12.56 1.42 0.53
N ASP A 108 13.46 2.33 0.18
CA ASP A 108 13.26 3.78 0.29
C ASP A 108 12.04 4.23 -0.51
N GLN A 109 11.86 3.69 -1.73
CA GLN A 109 10.68 4.00 -2.55
C GLN A 109 9.40 3.38 -2.02
N CYS A 110 9.45 2.17 -1.44
CA CYS A 110 8.30 1.58 -0.74
C CYS A 110 7.88 2.43 0.48
N ILE A 111 8.83 2.84 1.32
CA ILE A 111 8.57 3.70 2.49
C ILE A 111 8.02 5.06 2.02
N GLN A 112 8.67 5.70 1.06
CA GLN A 112 8.20 6.99 0.54
C GLN A 112 6.80 6.91 -0.07
N THR A 113 6.49 5.85 -0.82
CA THR A 113 5.15 5.64 -1.38
C THR A 113 4.12 5.40 -0.28
N GLN A 114 4.47 4.60 0.73
CA GLN A 114 3.62 4.37 1.91
C GLN A 114 3.32 5.69 2.60
N GLU A 115 4.32 6.51 2.89
CA GLU A 115 4.16 7.79 3.58
C GLU A 115 3.32 8.77 2.76
N LYS A 116 3.61 8.96 1.47
CA LYS A 116 2.84 9.88 0.61
C LYS A 116 1.38 9.46 0.46
N LEU A 117 1.12 8.16 0.25
CA LEU A 117 -0.25 7.65 0.12
C LEU A 117 -0.98 7.70 1.45
N ALA A 118 -0.34 7.38 2.57
CA ALA A 118 -0.95 7.46 3.89
C ALA A 118 -1.25 8.90 4.32
N ASP A 119 -0.35 9.84 4.02
CA ASP A 119 -0.45 11.23 4.44
C ASP A 119 -1.40 12.03 3.55
N ALA A 120 -1.10 12.15 2.25
CA ALA A 120 -1.86 13.00 1.34
C ALA A 120 -3.16 12.33 0.88
N PHE A 121 -3.07 11.11 0.34
CA PHE A 121 -4.26 10.40 -0.15
C PHE A 121 -5.11 9.90 1.03
N GLY A 122 -4.47 9.34 2.06
CA GLY A 122 -5.08 8.77 3.24
C GLY A 122 -5.48 9.76 4.34
N ARG A 123 -5.30 11.07 4.11
CA ARG A 123 -5.54 12.16 5.08
C ARG A 123 -4.92 11.86 6.45
N LYS A 124 -3.59 11.83 6.52
CA LYS A 124 -2.84 11.50 7.75
C LYS A 124 -3.28 10.18 8.37
N ARG A 125 -3.45 9.16 7.51
CA ARG A 125 -3.91 7.80 7.84
C ARG A 125 -5.36 7.62 8.25
N GLU A 126 -6.15 8.69 8.34
CA GLU A 126 -7.57 8.62 8.70
C GLU A 126 -8.31 7.63 7.79
N THR A 127 -8.14 7.74 6.47
CA THR A 127 -8.84 6.88 5.50
C THR A 127 -8.03 5.69 5.01
N VAL A 128 -6.70 5.80 4.96
CA VAL A 128 -5.82 4.76 4.41
C VAL A 128 -4.52 4.67 5.22
N SER A 129 -4.20 3.48 5.70
CA SER A 129 -2.89 3.14 6.28
C SER A 129 -2.35 1.88 5.63
N ILE A 130 -1.06 1.86 5.33
CA ILE A 130 -0.42 0.78 4.57
C ILE A 130 0.66 0.17 5.48
N GLY A 131 0.77 -1.15 5.48
CA GLY A 131 1.86 -1.88 6.12
C GLY A 131 2.61 -2.74 5.12
N LEU A 132 3.83 -3.11 5.51
CA LEU A 132 4.76 -3.93 4.75
C LEU A 132 5.36 -4.92 5.73
N TYR A 133 5.33 -6.20 5.41
CA TYR A 133 5.81 -7.26 6.28
C TYR A 133 6.64 -8.29 5.53
N ARG A 134 7.53 -8.95 6.26
CA ARG A 134 8.28 -10.10 5.76
C ARG A 134 7.33 -11.31 5.62
N TYR A 135 7.03 -11.70 4.38
CA TYR A 135 6.01 -12.71 4.10
C TYR A 135 6.32 -14.07 4.75
N SER A 136 7.59 -14.48 4.73
CA SER A 136 8.05 -15.80 5.20
C SER A 136 7.77 -16.07 6.68
N SER A 137 7.48 -15.02 7.45
CA SER A 137 7.28 -15.09 8.90
C SER A 137 5.80 -15.08 9.32
N ILE A 138 4.85 -15.07 8.36
CA ILE A 138 3.41 -14.93 8.65
C ILE A 138 2.70 -16.28 8.51
N ALA A 139 2.00 -16.71 9.56
CA ALA A 139 1.12 -17.87 9.54
C ALA A 139 -0.32 -17.50 9.15
N PHE A 140 -0.88 -18.13 8.11
CA PHE A 140 -2.24 -17.85 7.63
C PHE A 140 -3.26 -18.86 8.18
N PRO A 141 -4.54 -18.46 8.39
CA PRO A 141 -5.13 -17.17 8.05
C PRO A 141 -4.73 -16.05 9.02
N VAL A 142 -4.66 -14.83 8.49
CA VAL A 142 -4.51 -13.61 9.29
C VAL A 142 -5.90 -13.16 9.75
N THR A 143 -6.02 -12.62 10.95
CA THR A 143 -7.23 -12.00 11.49
C THR A 143 -7.04 -10.49 11.57
N TYR A 144 -8.01 -9.75 11.03
CA TYR A 144 -8.16 -8.32 11.23
C TYR A 144 -9.35 -8.09 12.16
N GLY A 145 -9.08 -7.76 13.42
CA GLY A 145 -10.12 -7.73 14.45
C GLY A 145 -9.90 -6.70 15.53
N LEU A 146 -10.70 -6.80 16.59
CA LEU A 146 -10.74 -5.84 17.68
C LEU A 146 -10.25 -6.46 18.99
N VAL A 147 -9.40 -5.74 19.72
CA VAL A 147 -8.91 -6.11 21.06
C VAL A 147 -9.21 -5.00 22.06
N LYS A 148 -9.29 -5.34 23.36
CA LYS A 148 -9.30 -4.30 24.40
C LYS A 148 -7.91 -3.66 24.51
N PRO A 149 -7.82 -2.39 24.96
CA PRO A 149 -6.55 -1.66 24.98
C PRO A 149 -5.40 -2.32 25.75
N ASP A 150 -5.69 -3.17 26.73
CA ASP A 150 -4.71 -3.86 27.58
C ASP A 150 -4.72 -5.39 27.44
N GLU A 151 -5.40 -5.92 26.42
CA GLU A 151 -5.62 -7.36 26.26
C GLU A 151 -4.38 -8.13 25.77
N ILE A 152 -3.58 -7.48 24.92
CA ILE A 152 -2.44 -8.09 24.24
C ILE A 152 -1.20 -7.20 24.37
N ARG A 153 -0.02 -7.80 24.32
CA ARG A 153 1.26 -7.09 24.27
C ARG A 153 2.10 -7.56 23.10
N PHE A 154 2.67 -6.61 22.37
CA PHE A 154 3.62 -6.87 21.29
C PHE A 154 4.69 -5.78 21.26
N THR A 155 5.80 -6.02 20.57
CA THR A 155 6.88 -5.04 20.47
C THR A 155 6.61 -4.14 19.25
N PRO A 156 6.31 -2.85 19.42
CA PRO A 156 6.10 -1.96 18.28
C PRO A 156 7.44 -1.66 17.58
N LEU A 157 7.39 -1.40 16.27
CA LEU A 157 8.57 -1.06 15.48
C LEU A 157 9.30 0.16 16.09
N GLY A 158 10.62 0.05 16.29
CA GLY A 158 11.44 1.09 16.89
C GLY A 158 11.58 1.00 18.43
N PHE A 159 11.01 -0.03 19.05
CA PHE A 159 11.14 -0.31 20.48
C PHE A 159 11.66 -1.75 20.73
N GLU A 160 12.14 -1.99 21.95
CA GLU A 160 12.66 -3.29 22.39
C GLU A 160 11.70 -4.02 23.35
N GLU A 161 10.82 -3.28 24.02
CA GLU A 161 9.91 -3.81 25.04
C GLU A 161 8.51 -4.05 24.49
N LYS A 162 7.86 -5.12 25.00
CA LYS A 162 6.46 -5.40 24.69
C LYS A 162 5.54 -4.40 25.37
N MET A 163 4.59 -3.86 24.61
CA MET A 163 3.64 -2.85 25.06
C MET A 163 2.20 -3.26 24.72
N THR A 164 1.24 -2.85 25.55
CA THR A 164 -0.18 -2.91 25.19
C THR A 164 -0.53 -1.84 24.16
N PRO A 165 -1.61 -2.00 23.36
CA PRO A 165 -2.15 -0.93 22.54
C PRO A 165 -2.35 0.40 23.30
N HIS A 166 -2.81 0.36 24.56
CA HIS A 166 -2.92 1.55 25.41
C HIS A 166 -1.57 2.22 25.67
N GLU A 167 -0.56 1.45 26.08
CA GLU A 167 0.80 1.93 26.30
C GLU A 167 1.35 2.58 25.01
N ILE A 168 1.17 1.92 23.86
CA ILE A 168 1.60 2.42 22.55
C ILE A 168 0.97 3.78 22.24
N LEU A 169 -0.35 3.95 22.44
CA LEU A 169 -1.04 5.22 22.21
C LEU A 169 -0.52 6.35 23.12
N THR A 170 0.08 6.01 24.27
CA THR A 170 0.50 6.98 25.29
C THR A 170 1.97 7.37 25.18
N VAL A 171 2.84 6.46 24.73
CA VAL A 171 4.31 6.70 24.76
C VAL A 171 5.00 6.58 23.41
N HIS A 172 4.43 5.83 22.45
CA HIS A 172 5.07 5.62 21.16
C HIS A 172 4.92 6.88 20.29
N PRO A 173 5.96 7.36 19.57
CA PRO A 173 5.86 8.56 18.72
C PRO A 173 4.69 8.51 17.73
N LYS A 174 4.48 7.36 17.08
CA LYS A 174 3.32 7.16 16.19
C LYS A 174 1.98 7.02 16.93
N GLY A 175 1.99 6.56 18.18
CA GLY A 175 0.80 6.57 19.03
C GLY A 175 0.37 7.99 19.38
N LEU A 176 1.33 8.85 19.72
CA LEU A 176 1.08 10.26 19.97
C LEU A 176 0.62 11.01 18.71
N GLU A 177 1.21 10.68 17.55
CA GLU A 177 0.92 11.35 16.28
C GLU A 177 -0.46 10.98 15.72
N TYR A 178 -0.83 9.68 15.75
CA TYR A 178 -2.03 9.17 15.07
C TYR A 178 -3.09 8.62 16.02
N GLY A 179 -2.85 8.59 17.33
CA GLY A 179 -3.76 8.00 18.31
C GLY A 179 -5.14 8.65 18.36
N SER A 180 -5.25 9.92 17.97
CA SER A 180 -6.53 10.63 17.86
C SER A 180 -7.49 10.00 16.85
N ILE A 181 -7.01 9.23 15.87
CA ILE A 181 -7.85 8.52 14.89
C ILE A 181 -8.74 7.48 15.59
N LEU A 182 -8.27 6.93 16.71
CA LEU A 182 -8.96 5.91 17.50
C LEU A 182 -9.57 6.48 18.79
N ALA A 183 -9.65 7.81 18.90
CA ALA A 183 -10.19 8.47 20.09
C ALA A 183 -11.66 8.06 20.33
N GLY A 184 -11.94 7.60 21.55
CA GLY A 184 -13.29 7.17 21.94
C GLY A 184 -13.64 5.72 21.57
N CYS A 185 -12.76 4.99 20.89
CA CYS A 185 -12.97 3.56 20.63
C CYS A 185 -12.69 2.73 21.89
N GLU A 186 -13.68 1.95 22.35
CA GLU A 186 -13.52 1.03 23.49
C GLU A 186 -12.66 -0.20 23.14
N ARG A 187 -12.63 -0.56 21.85
CA ARG A 187 -11.81 -1.64 21.31
C ARG A 187 -11.02 -1.13 20.13
N LEU A 188 -9.81 -1.63 19.99
CA LEU A 188 -8.80 -1.14 19.05
C LEU A 188 -8.55 -2.18 17.96
N PRO A 189 -8.40 -1.76 16.70
CA PRO A 189 -8.15 -2.67 15.60
C PRO A 189 -6.74 -3.27 15.70
N LEU A 190 -6.60 -4.54 15.36
CA LEU A 190 -5.33 -5.24 15.37
C LEU A 190 -5.29 -6.24 14.22
N LEU A 191 -4.10 -6.46 13.68
CA LEU A 191 -3.85 -7.49 12.68
C LEU A 191 -2.90 -8.52 13.28
N TRP A 192 -3.28 -9.79 13.30
CA TRP A 192 -2.45 -10.88 13.83
C TRP A 192 -2.62 -12.16 13.02
N ASP A 193 -1.64 -13.05 13.09
CA ASP A 193 -1.57 -14.26 12.30
C ASP A 193 -2.18 -15.48 13.03
N SER A 194 -2.19 -16.66 12.42
CA SER A 194 -2.82 -17.85 13.03
C SER A 194 -2.07 -18.39 14.26
N ASP A 195 -0.81 -18.00 14.44
CA ASP A 195 0.01 -18.35 15.60
C ASP A 195 -0.13 -17.30 16.74
N GLY A 196 -0.95 -16.27 16.52
CA GLY A 196 -1.20 -15.19 17.47
C GLY A 196 -0.14 -14.10 17.45
N GLN A 197 0.75 -14.08 16.45
CA GLN A 197 1.75 -13.05 16.30
C GLN A 197 1.12 -11.78 15.72
N VAL A 198 1.32 -10.65 16.40
CA VAL A 198 0.81 -9.35 15.93
C VAL A 198 1.61 -8.89 14.73
N LEU A 199 0.92 -8.56 13.64
CA LEU A 199 1.47 -7.88 12.46
C LEU A 199 1.50 -6.38 12.71
N SER A 200 0.37 -5.80 13.11
CA SER A 200 0.25 -4.37 13.35
C SER A 200 -0.91 -3.99 14.24
N PHE A 201 -0.85 -2.75 14.70
CA PHE A 201 -1.93 -2.00 15.29
C PHE A 201 -2.31 -0.84 14.35
N PRO A 202 -3.20 -1.07 13.36
CA PRO A 202 -3.60 -0.02 12.42
C PRO A 202 -4.40 1.11 13.10
N PRO A 203 -4.34 2.35 12.60
CA PRO A 203 -3.37 2.89 11.64
C PRO A 203 -2.06 3.34 12.31
N ILE A 204 -1.77 2.88 13.53
CA ILE A 204 -0.73 3.44 14.40
C ILE A 204 0.66 2.94 14.02
N ILE A 205 0.93 1.63 14.17
CA ILE A 205 2.28 1.09 14.04
C ILE A 205 2.29 -0.41 13.70
N ASN A 206 3.34 -0.85 13.02
CA ASN A 206 3.62 -2.28 12.80
C ASN A 206 4.32 -2.89 14.02
N SER A 207 4.25 -4.21 14.16
CA SER A 207 5.15 -4.93 15.06
C SER A 207 6.57 -4.92 14.50
N ARG A 208 7.54 -5.02 15.39
CA ARG A 208 8.94 -5.14 14.99
C ARG A 208 9.21 -6.50 14.33
N GLU A 209 8.68 -7.57 14.90
CA GLU A 209 9.02 -8.94 14.49
C GLU A 209 8.63 -9.25 13.03
N LEU A 210 7.51 -8.68 12.55
CA LEU A 210 7.01 -8.91 11.20
C LEU A 210 7.15 -7.70 10.29
N GLY A 211 7.03 -6.49 10.83
CA GLY A 211 7.01 -5.23 10.08
C GLY A 211 8.37 -4.62 9.76
N GLU A 212 9.45 -5.15 10.32
CA GLU A 212 10.82 -4.71 10.02
C GLU A 212 11.34 -5.41 8.75
N VAL A 213 10.98 -4.88 7.57
CA VAL A 213 11.49 -5.35 6.27
C VAL A 213 12.97 -5.01 6.14
N GLN A 214 13.78 -5.99 5.75
CA GLN A 214 15.24 -5.88 5.64
C GLN A 214 15.72 -5.96 4.19
N LEU A 215 16.94 -5.45 3.97
CA LEU A 215 17.62 -5.61 2.68
C LEU A 215 17.81 -7.09 2.36
N GLY A 216 17.47 -7.48 1.13
CA GLY A 216 17.54 -8.86 0.66
C GLY A 216 16.28 -9.68 0.91
N ASP A 217 15.30 -9.22 1.70
CA ASP A 217 13.99 -9.88 1.78
C ASP A 217 13.36 -9.93 0.38
N THR A 218 12.95 -11.12 -0.07
CA THR A 218 12.43 -11.31 -1.44
C THR A 218 10.92 -11.26 -1.52
N ASP A 219 10.26 -11.60 -0.42
CA ASP A 219 8.84 -11.87 -0.37
C ASP A 219 8.18 -10.99 0.69
N LEU A 220 7.17 -10.24 0.29
CA LEU A 220 6.47 -9.29 1.15
C LEU A 220 4.99 -9.60 1.22
N PHE A 221 4.42 -9.40 2.39
CA PHE A 221 2.98 -9.23 2.57
C PHE A 221 2.70 -7.74 2.72
N VAL A 222 1.79 -7.22 1.90
CA VAL A 222 1.41 -5.81 1.89
C VAL A 222 -0.07 -5.74 2.18
N GLU A 223 -0.46 -4.94 3.16
CA GLU A 223 -1.85 -4.68 3.51
C GLU A 223 -2.15 -3.18 3.52
N VAL A 224 -3.40 -2.87 3.28
CA VAL A 224 -3.95 -1.54 3.36
C VAL A 224 -5.23 -1.62 4.17
N THR A 225 -5.34 -0.85 5.25
CA THR A 225 -6.55 -0.74 6.07
C THR A 225 -7.12 0.67 6.02
N GLY A 226 -8.42 0.81 6.22
CA GLY A 226 -9.07 2.10 6.03
C GLY A 226 -10.55 2.17 6.36
N THR A 227 -11.10 3.35 6.12
CA THR A 227 -12.53 3.67 6.28
C THR A 227 -13.27 3.82 4.96
N ASP A 228 -12.54 3.85 3.84
CA ASP A 228 -13.09 3.92 2.47
C ASP A 228 -12.54 2.75 1.64
N LEU A 229 -13.42 1.87 1.17
CA LEU A 229 -13.02 0.64 0.49
C LEU A 229 -12.39 0.91 -0.88
N GLY A 230 -12.92 1.89 -1.64
CA GLY A 230 -12.36 2.29 -2.93
C GLY A 230 -10.94 2.83 -2.79
N MET A 231 -10.70 3.66 -1.78
CA MET A 231 -9.36 4.19 -1.48
C MET A 231 -8.40 3.09 -1.01
N VAL A 232 -8.86 2.18 -0.15
CA VAL A 232 -8.07 1.03 0.33
C VAL A 232 -7.62 0.14 -0.85
N VAL A 233 -8.56 -0.22 -1.73
CA VAL A 233 -8.25 -1.05 -2.91
C VAL A 233 -7.34 -0.30 -3.88
N LEU A 234 -7.58 1.00 -4.14
CA LEU A 234 -6.74 1.78 -5.03
C LEU A 234 -5.29 1.89 -4.51
N ALA A 235 -5.10 2.18 -3.23
CA ALA A 235 -3.77 2.28 -2.63
C ALA A 235 -3.02 0.94 -2.70
N LEU A 236 -3.69 -0.19 -2.44
CA LEU A 236 -3.10 -1.51 -2.59
C LEU A 236 -2.73 -1.78 -4.06
N ASN A 237 -3.63 -1.46 -5.00
CA ASN A 237 -3.39 -1.66 -6.43
C ASN A 237 -2.16 -0.88 -6.92
N ILE A 238 -1.97 0.35 -6.45
CA ILE A 238 -0.76 1.14 -6.74
C ILE A 238 0.48 0.40 -6.24
N PHE A 239 0.49 -0.05 -4.98
CA PHE A 239 1.60 -0.80 -4.40
C PHE A 239 1.89 -2.10 -5.16
N ALA A 240 0.85 -2.86 -5.50
CA ALA A 240 0.97 -4.09 -6.27
C ALA A 240 1.60 -3.86 -7.65
N CYS A 241 1.14 -2.84 -8.38
CA CYS A 241 1.72 -2.45 -9.68
C CYS A 241 3.18 -2.01 -9.54
N ASN A 242 3.52 -1.26 -8.49
CA ASN A 242 4.89 -0.79 -8.25
C ASN A 242 5.85 -1.95 -8.00
N LEU A 243 5.46 -2.92 -7.15
CA LEU A 243 6.26 -4.11 -6.89
C LEU A 243 6.38 -5.00 -8.15
N ALA A 244 5.30 -5.13 -8.92
CA ALA A 244 5.33 -5.83 -10.21
C ALA A 244 6.27 -5.16 -11.23
N ASP A 245 6.31 -3.82 -11.28
CA ASP A 245 7.23 -3.08 -12.15
C ASP A 245 8.70 -3.26 -11.77
N ARG A 246 8.96 -3.64 -10.52
CA ARG A 246 10.28 -4.03 -10.02
C ARG A 246 10.61 -5.52 -10.24
N GLY A 247 9.68 -6.27 -10.83
CA GLY A 247 9.87 -7.68 -11.19
C GLY A 247 9.26 -8.68 -10.22
N ALA A 248 8.52 -8.24 -9.20
CA ALA A 248 7.84 -9.14 -8.30
C ALA A 248 6.67 -9.85 -8.98
N THR A 249 6.42 -11.11 -8.60
CA THR A 249 5.15 -11.78 -8.88
C THR A 249 4.15 -11.44 -7.80
N ILE A 250 3.01 -10.85 -8.18
CA ILE A 250 1.95 -10.52 -7.24
C ILE A 250 0.93 -11.66 -7.17
N GLU A 251 0.70 -12.18 -5.97
CA GLU A 251 -0.35 -13.14 -5.67
C GLU A 251 -1.49 -12.45 -4.90
N THR A 252 -2.72 -12.87 -5.20
CA THR A 252 -3.92 -12.34 -4.53
C THR A 252 -4.10 -12.92 -3.13
N VAL A 253 -4.74 -12.12 -2.28
CA VAL A 253 -5.21 -12.50 -0.94
C VAL A 253 -6.73 -12.43 -0.94
N GLU A 254 -7.38 -13.42 -0.34
CA GLU A 254 -8.83 -13.44 -0.15
C GLU A 254 -9.18 -12.84 1.22
N ILE A 255 -10.13 -11.91 1.24
CA ILE A 255 -10.57 -11.19 2.43
C ILE A 255 -12.04 -11.51 2.63
N THR A 256 -12.36 -12.09 3.79
CA THR A 256 -13.74 -12.44 4.15
C THR A 256 -14.25 -11.46 5.21
N TYR A 257 -15.36 -10.82 4.89
CA TYR A 257 -16.08 -9.88 5.74
C TYR A 257 -17.33 -10.53 6.33
N PRO A 258 -17.67 -10.24 7.61
CA PRO A 258 -18.92 -10.68 8.21
C PRO A 258 -20.11 -9.77 7.86
N TYR A 259 -19.88 -8.73 7.04
CA TYR A 259 -20.86 -7.75 6.58
C TYR A 259 -20.70 -7.47 5.08
N GLU A 260 -21.75 -6.93 4.47
CA GLU A 260 -21.76 -6.56 3.06
C GLU A 260 -20.83 -5.38 2.79
N THR A 261 -20.10 -5.44 1.68
CA THR A 261 -19.23 -4.34 1.20
C THR A 261 -19.59 -4.01 -0.25
N GLU A 262 -19.05 -2.91 -0.80
CA GLU A 262 -19.27 -2.54 -2.20
C GLU A 262 -18.78 -3.59 -3.21
N PHE A 263 -17.87 -4.48 -2.77
CA PHE A 263 -17.33 -5.59 -3.57
C PHE A 263 -17.78 -6.97 -3.04
N GLY A 264 -18.83 -7.01 -2.21
CA GLY A 264 -19.37 -8.23 -1.59
C GLY A 264 -18.65 -8.65 -0.31
N THR A 265 -19.10 -9.76 0.29
CA THR A 265 -18.56 -10.28 1.56
C THR A 265 -17.23 -11.03 1.41
N THR A 266 -16.83 -11.38 0.19
CA THR A 266 -15.54 -12.01 -0.11
C THR A 266 -14.86 -11.27 -1.24
N ILE A 267 -13.74 -10.62 -0.93
CA ILE A 267 -12.96 -9.83 -1.89
C ILE A 267 -11.66 -10.58 -2.17
N LYS A 268 -11.20 -10.56 -3.43
CA LYS A 268 -9.84 -10.98 -3.77
C LYS A 268 -9.06 -9.75 -4.21
N SER A 269 -8.04 -9.36 -3.46
CA SER A 269 -7.20 -8.22 -3.77
C SER A 269 -5.78 -8.66 -4.15
N PRO A 270 -5.05 -7.94 -5.03
CA PRO A 270 -5.46 -6.73 -5.74
C PRO A 270 -6.65 -6.98 -6.70
N LEU A 271 -7.50 -5.97 -6.88
CA LEU A 271 -8.76 -6.08 -7.61
C LEU A 271 -8.83 -5.01 -8.70
N SER A 272 -9.21 -5.39 -9.92
CA SER A 272 -9.42 -4.42 -11.00
C SER A 272 -10.60 -3.50 -10.68
N MET A 273 -10.35 -2.19 -10.69
CA MET A 273 -11.38 -1.15 -10.56
C MET A 273 -11.81 -0.57 -11.93
N ASN A 274 -11.44 -1.22 -13.02
CA ASN A 274 -11.72 -0.73 -14.37
C ASN A 274 -13.23 -0.62 -14.63
N GLN A 275 -13.65 0.54 -15.12
CA GLN A 275 -15.00 0.78 -15.61
C GLN A 275 -14.93 1.20 -17.07
N SER A 276 -15.53 0.41 -17.96
CA SER A 276 -15.63 0.75 -19.38
C SER A 276 -16.65 1.86 -19.57
N GLN A 277 -16.20 3.00 -20.10
CA GLN A 277 -17.08 4.09 -20.52
C GLN A 277 -17.05 4.24 -22.05
N ARG A 278 -18.15 4.74 -22.63
CA ARG A 278 -18.24 5.04 -24.06
C ARG A 278 -18.44 6.55 -24.22
N ILE A 279 -17.63 7.16 -25.07
CA ILE A 279 -17.71 8.58 -25.43
C ILE A 279 -17.75 8.69 -26.97
N SER A 280 -18.49 9.65 -27.49
CA SER A 280 -18.49 9.91 -28.94
C SER A 280 -17.21 10.65 -29.33
N LEU A 281 -16.75 10.44 -30.57
CA LEU A 281 -15.62 11.21 -31.11
C LEU A 281 -15.96 12.71 -31.16
N GLU A 282 -17.20 13.06 -31.50
CA GLU A 282 -17.67 14.45 -31.50
C GLU A 282 -17.52 15.12 -30.13
N ALA A 283 -17.82 14.42 -29.02
CA ALA A 283 -17.65 14.98 -27.69
C ALA A 283 -16.17 15.20 -27.32
N ILE A 284 -15.25 14.41 -27.89
CA ILE A 284 -13.81 14.62 -27.72
C ILE A 284 -13.35 15.84 -28.53
N GLU A 285 -13.85 16.00 -29.75
CA GLU A 285 -13.48 17.11 -30.63
C GLU A 285 -13.96 18.47 -30.13
N GLN A 286 -15.02 18.50 -29.30
CA GLN A 286 -15.60 19.72 -28.73
C GLN A 286 -15.04 20.11 -27.34
N ALA A 287 -14.21 19.26 -26.72
CA ALA A 287 -13.65 19.48 -25.37
C ALA A 287 -12.33 20.25 -25.39
#